data_AF-A0A9P6FDX5-F1
#
_entry.id   AF-A0A9P6FDX5-F1
#
_cell.length_a   1.000
_cell.length_b   1.000
_cell.length_c   1.000
_cell.angle_alpha   90.00
_cell.angle_beta   90.00
_cell.angle_gamma   90.00
#
_symmetry.space_group_name_H-M   'P 1'
#
loop_
_entity.id
_entity.type
_entity.pdbx_description
1 polymer ?
#
loop_
_entity_poly.entity_id
_entity_poly.type
_entity_poly.pdbx_seq_one_letter_code
_entity_poly.pdbx_strand_id
1 'polypeptide(L)'
;MTLPENPADNAGIKMAFRSWQSRFQSDPKPSPPLPYLLTPYRIADFKLPGLGKYTPEQLFFMAYGRLRCTKLTPESPVDLVNHNSHSSPQ
;
A
#
# COMPACT_ATOMS: atom_id res chain seq x y z
N MET A 1 3.24 -16.21 -19.52
CA MET A 1 1.83 -16.53 -19.15
C MET A 1 1.54 -15.91 -17.79
N THR A 2 0.55 -15.02 -17.65
CA THR A 2 0.36 -14.21 -16.42
C THR A 2 -0.80 -14.60 -15.51
N LEU A 3 -1.55 -15.63 -15.91
CA LEU A 3 -2.82 -15.96 -15.27
C LEU A 3 -2.74 -16.37 -13.79
N PRO A 4 -1.68 -17.04 -13.28
CA PRO A 4 -1.60 -17.33 -11.84
C PRO A 4 -1.27 -16.09 -11.00
N GLU A 5 -0.38 -15.23 -11.52
CA GLU A 5 0.12 -14.06 -10.80
C GLU A 5 -0.91 -12.93 -10.75
N ASN A 6 -1.71 -12.75 -11.80
CA ASN A 6 -2.71 -11.69 -11.85
C ASN A 6 -3.79 -11.81 -10.75
N PRO A 7 -4.43 -12.98 -10.54
CA PRO A 7 -5.31 -13.23 -9.40
C PRO A 7 -4.58 -13.12 -8.06
N ALA A 8 -3.33 -13.57 -7.96
CA ALA A 8 -2.55 -13.46 -6.74
C ALA A 8 -2.31 -11.98 -6.35
N ASP A 9 -1.88 -11.14 -7.28
CA ASP A 9 -1.70 -9.70 -7.08
C ASP A 9 -3.03 -9.01 -6.69
N ASN A 10 -4.12 -9.32 -7.40
CA ASN A 10 -5.45 -8.73 -7.13
C ASN A 10 -6.02 -9.17 -5.77
N ALA A 11 -5.92 -10.45 -5.44
CA ALA A 11 -6.38 -10.97 -4.15
C ALA A 11 -5.50 -10.47 -3.00
N GLY A 12 -4.18 -10.43 -3.22
CA GLY A 12 -3.18 -9.96 -2.27
C GLY A 12 -3.45 -8.52 -1.85
N ILE A 13 -3.61 -7.60 -2.81
CA ILE A 13 -3.88 -6.20 -2.49
C ILE A 13 -5.25 -6.01 -1.81
N LYS A 14 -6.26 -6.77 -2.22
CA LYS A 14 -7.58 -6.76 -1.59
C LYS A 14 -7.52 -7.20 -0.12
N MET A 15 -6.79 -8.27 0.17
CA MET A 15 -6.64 -8.78 1.53
C MET A 15 -5.79 -7.84 2.39
N ALA A 16 -4.68 -7.32 1.84
CA ALA A 16 -3.84 -6.35 2.53
C ALA A 16 -4.63 -5.08 2.90
N PHE A 17 -5.42 -4.54 1.97
CA PHE A 17 -6.25 -3.35 2.23
C PHE A 17 -7.31 -3.62 3.30
N ARG A 18 -7.96 -4.78 3.27
CA ARG A 18 -8.92 -5.18 4.31
C ARG A 18 -8.27 -5.27 5.69
N SER A 19 -7.11 -5.91 5.81
CA SER A 19 -6.38 -6.02 7.08
C SER A 19 -5.95 -4.64 7.59
N TRP A 20 -5.44 -3.79 6.71
CA TRP A 20 -5.11 -2.41 7.04
C TRP A 20 -6.33 -1.62 7.53
N GLN A 21 -7.46 -1.74 6.84
CA GLN A 21 -8.70 -1.05 7.20
C GLN A 21 -9.23 -1.51 8.56
N SER A 22 -9.20 -2.82 8.84
CA SER A 22 -9.57 -3.34 10.17
C SER A 22 -8.69 -2.78 11.27
N ARG A 23 -7.37 -2.68 11.03
CA ARG A 23 -6.45 -2.05 12.00
C ARG A 23 -6.72 -0.55 12.16
N PHE A 24 -7.01 0.16 11.08
CA PHE A 24 -7.35 1.58 11.11
C PHE A 24 -8.68 1.84 11.86
N GLN A 25 -9.65 0.94 11.74
CA GLN A 25 -10.93 1.01 12.46
C GLN A 25 -10.80 0.62 13.94
N SER A 26 -9.85 -0.25 14.28
CA SER A 26 -9.55 -0.62 15.67
C SER A 26 -8.66 0.40 16.40
N ASP A 27 -8.30 1.50 15.73
CA ASP A 27 -7.41 2.52 16.26
C ASP A 27 -8.03 3.15 17.53
N PRO A 28 -7.24 3.42 18.59
CA PRO A 28 -7.79 3.91 19.84
C PRO A 28 -8.60 5.19 19.64
N LYS A 29 -9.79 5.26 20.25
CA LYS A 29 -10.54 6.52 20.31
C LYS A 29 -9.69 7.58 21.04
N PRO A 30 -9.80 8.86 20.64
CA PRO A 30 -9.10 9.93 21.34
C PRO A 30 -9.56 9.91 22.80
N SER A 31 -8.65 9.51 23.69
CA SER A 31 -8.84 9.60 25.12
C SER A 31 -8.33 10.98 25.56
N PRO A 32 -9.00 11.67 26.49
CA PRO A 32 -8.46 12.91 27.03
C PRO A 32 -7.04 12.63 27.58
N PRO A 33 -6.06 13.49 27.27
CA PRO A 33 -4.69 13.25 27.70
C PRO A 33 -4.65 13.19 29.22
N LEU A 34 -4.31 12.02 29.77
CA LEU A 34 -3.86 11.96 31.16
C LEU A 34 -2.48 12.61 31.19
N PRO A 35 -2.23 13.58 32.09
CA PRO A 35 -1.03 14.43 32.07
C PRO A 35 0.32 13.69 32.24
N TYR A 36 0.29 12.37 32.44
CA TYR A 36 1.43 11.50 32.68
C TYR A 36 1.49 10.27 31.75
N LEU A 37 0.58 10.14 30.78
CA LEU A 37 0.57 9.01 29.85
C LEU A 37 0.90 9.47 28.42
N LEU A 38 1.82 8.78 27.75
CA LEU A 38 2.06 8.94 26.31
C LEU A 38 0.72 8.83 25.58
N THR A 39 0.36 9.85 24.81
CA THR A 39 -0.83 9.82 23.95
C THR A 39 -0.73 8.59 23.05
N PRO A 40 -1.74 7.69 23.02
CA PRO A 40 -1.68 6.52 22.16
C PRO A 40 -1.48 6.98 20.71
N TYR A 41 -0.47 6.43 20.06
CA TYR A 41 -0.19 6.72 18.65
C TYR A 41 -1.38 6.27 17.81
N ARG A 42 -2.13 7.23 17.27
CA ARG A 42 -3.25 6.99 16.36
C ARG A 42 -2.75 7.07 14.92
N ILE A 43 -3.08 6.05 14.14
CA ILE A 43 -2.85 6.02 12.70
C ILE A 43 -3.58 7.20 12.02
N ALA A 44 -4.76 7.58 12.54
CA ALA A 44 -5.51 8.73 12.01
C ALA A 44 -4.79 10.08 12.18
N ASP A 45 -3.96 10.22 13.22
CA ASP A 45 -3.22 11.46 13.50
C ASP A 45 -1.86 11.50 12.80
N PHE A 46 -1.39 10.36 12.32
CA PHE A 46 -0.11 10.30 11.64
C PHE A 46 -0.19 10.96 10.26
N LYS A 47 0.62 12.00 10.06
CA LYS A 47 0.77 12.70 8.79
C LYS A 47 2.19 12.55 8.30
N LEU A 48 2.33 12.11 7.04
CA LEU A 48 3.62 12.08 6.38
C LEU A 48 4.02 13.50 5.96
N PRO A 49 5.24 13.97 6.32
CA PRO A 49 5.75 15.27 5.89
C PRO A 49 5.69 15.40 4.36
N GLY A 50 5.14 16.52 3.86
CA GLY A 50 4.98 16.77 2.42
C GLY A 50 3.82 16.03 1.74
N LEU A 51 3.13 15.11 2.43
CA LEU A 51 2.02 14.32 1.88
C LEU A 51 0.72 14.47 2.67
N GLY A 52 0.63 15.47 3.56
CA GLY A 52 -0.54 15.69 4.44
C GLY A 52 -1.88 15.96 3.70
N LYS A 53 -1.83 16.26 2.40
CA LYS A 53 -3.02 16.44 1.55
C LYS A 53 -3.71 15.12 1.15
N TYR A 54 -3.05 13.98 1.35
CA TYR A 54 -3.59 12.67 1.01
C TYR A 54 -4.19 11.98 2.23
N THR A 55 -5.27 11.22 2.02
CA THR A 55 -5.86 10.39 3.06
C THR A 55 -5.00 9.15 3.35
N PRO A 56 -5.14 8.53 4.53
CA PRO A 56 -4.46 7.25 4.83
C PRO A 56 -4.72 6.17 3.77
N GLU A 57 -5.93 6.08 3.22
CA GLU A 57 -6.30 5.16 2.13
C GLU A 57 -5.52 5.47 0.85
N GLN A 58 -5.44 6.75 0.47
CA GLN A 58 -4.67 7.16 -0.70
C GLN A 58 -3.19 6.86 -0.52
N LEU A 59 -2.65 7.07 0.69
CA LEU A 59 -1.27 6.74 1.03
C LEU A 59 -1.00 5.24 0.97
N PHE A 60 -1.96 4.40 1.36
CA PHE A 60 -1.87 2.94 1.21
C PHE A 60 -1.67 2.56 -0.27
N PHE A 61 -2.52 3.05 -1.18
CA PHE A 61 -2.42 2.69 -2.60
C PHE A 61 -1.21 3.33 -3.30
N MET A 62 -0.80 4.53 -2.91
CA MET A 62 0.47 5.10 -3.37
C MET A 62 1.67 4.26 -2.93
N ALA A 63 1.68 3.77 -1.68
CA ALA A 63 2.73 2.88 -1.20
C ALA A 63 2.76 1.56 -1.97
N TYR A 64 1.59 0.96 -2.24
CA TYR A 64 1.49 -0.24 -3.09
C TYR A 64 2.05 -0.01 -4.50
N GLY A 65 1.63 1.07 -5.17
CA GLY A 65 2.10 1.41 -6.52
C GLY A 65 3.62 1.59 -6.58
N ARG A 66 4.21 2.20 -5.53
CA ARG A 66 5.66 2.39 -5.44
C ARG A 66 6.47 1.10 -5.43
N LEU A 67 5.90 -0.03 -4.98
CA LEU A 67 6.59 -1.33 -5.02
C LEU A 67 6.83 -1.83 -6.44
N ARG A 68 6.06 -1.35 -7.42
CA ARG A 68 6.17 -1.72 -8.83
C ARG A 68 6.88 -0.67 -9.67
N CYS A 69 7.31 0.45 -9.09
CA CYS A 69 8.11 1.45 -9.82
C CYS A 69 9.41 0.82 -10.32
N THR A 70 9.56 0.72 -11.64
CA THR A 70 10.76 0.20 -12.29
C THR A 70 11.04 0.96 -13.58
N LYS A 71 12.24 0.79 -14.13
CA LYS A 71 12.64 1.31 -15.44
C LYS A 71 13.23 0.16 -16.25
N LEU A 72 12.67 -0.06 -17.43
CA LEU A 72 13.09 -1.10 -18.35
C LEU A 72 13.94 -0.51 -19.49
N THR A 73 14.88 -1.30 -20.02
CA THR A 73 15.52 -0.97 -21.31
C THR A 73 14.53 -1.19 -22.44
N PRO A 74 14.69 -0.57 -23.62
CA PRO A 74 13.77 -0.79 -24.75
C PRO A 74 13.63 -2.26 -25.18
N GLU A 75 14.64 -3.09 -24.95
CA GLU A 75 14.68 -4.49 -25.33
C GLU A 75 13.99 -5.40 -24.30
N SER A 76 14.00 -5.03 -23.01
CA SER A 76 13.45 -5.83 -21.91
C SER A 76 11.95 -6.15 -21.99
N PRO A 77 11.05 -5.27 -22.48
CA PRO A 77 9.62 -5.56 -22.58
C PRO A 77 9.30 -6.80 -23.41
N VAL A 78 10.03 -7.02 -24.50
CA VAL A 78 9.83 -8.20 -25.36
C VAL A 78 10.16 -9.47 -24.60
N ASP A 79 11.27 -9.48 -23.87
CA ASP A 79 11.69 -10.62 -23.05
C ASP A 79 10.69 -10.90 -21.91
N LEU A 80 10.25 -9.85 -21.23
CA LEU A 80 9.27 -9.95 -20.12
C LEU A 80 7.93 -10.51 -20.59
N VAL A 81 7.42 -10.06 -21.74
CA VAL A 81 6.15 -10.57 -22.28
C VAL A 81 6.22 -12.07 -22.59
N ASN A 82 7.37 -12.53 -23.10
CA ASN A 82 7.53 -13.92 -23.54
C ASN A 82 7.86 -14.87 -22.39
N HIS A 83 8.65 -14.45 -21.40
CA HIS A 83 9.23 -15.34 -20.40
C HIS A 83 8.77 -15.08 -18.97
N ASN A 84 8.21 -13.90 -18.66
CA ASN A 84 7.78 -13.59 -17.31
C ASN A 84 6.37 -14.16 -17.01
N SER A 85 6.21 -14.71 -15.82
CA SER A 85 4.91 -15.12 -15.27
C SER A 85 4.12 -13.95 -14.67
N HIS A 86 4.77 -12.82 -14.40
CA HIS A 86 4.12 -11.61 -13.87
C HIS A 86 3.81 -10.63 -15.01
N SER A 87 2.71 -9.88 -14.85
CA SER A 87 2.42 -8.75 -15.73
C SER A 87 3.49 -7.67 -15.59
N SER A 88 3.91 -7.09 -16.72
CA SER A 88 4.88 -5.99 -16.74
C SER A 88 4.39 -4.83 -15.87
N PRO A 89 5.26 -4.25 -15.03
CA PRO A 89 4.93 -3.02 -14.34
C PRO A 89 4.56 -1.91 -15.34
N GLN A 90 3.54 -1.11 -15.01
CA GLN A 90 3.09 0.02 -15.83
C GLN A 90 3.85 1.29 -15.53
#